data_AF-A0AA35N519-F1
#
_entry.id   AF-A0AA35N519-F1
#
_cell.length_a   1.000
_cell.length_b   1.000
_cell.length_c   1.000
_cell.angle_alpha   90.00
_cell.angle_beta   90.00
_cell.angle_gamma   90.00
#
_symmetry.space_group_name_H-M   'P 1'
#
loop_
_entity.id
_entity.type
_entity.pdbx_description
1 polymer ?
#
loop_
_entity_poly.entity_id
_entity_poly.type
_entity_poly.pdbx_seq_one_letter_code
_entity_poly.pdbx_strand_id
1 'polypeptide(L)'
;MRIEQEIAAEGLAPPNPWLADAADPEGQQPAAAPEREGAPKSATGSFIIDNVGPASLLDLINQSFEVMQTSLAQYKIAGYPPDVLINVPKRVCRFFEFYKAPELIALGREIARDTLDNYEGIKR
;
A
#
# COMPACT_ATOMS: atom_id res chain seq x y z
N MET A 1 35.37 1.37 35.12
CA MET A 1 34.59 2.59 35.42
C MET A 1 35.00 3.85 34.63
N ARG A 2 35.84 3.76 33.57
CA ARG A 2 36.15 4.95 32.73
C ARG A 2 35.89 4.77 31.23
N ILE A 3 35.56 3.54 30.79
CA ILE A 3 35.31 3.21 29.38
C ILE A 3 33.79 3.16 29.07
N GLU A 4 32.95 3.01 30.09
CA GLU A 4 31.48 3.04 29.93
C GLU A 4 30.93 4.48 29.80
N GLN A 5 31.74 5.51 30.07
CA GLN A 5 31.30 6.91 30.02
C GLN A 5 31.51 7.56 28.64
N GLU A 6 32.35 7.00 27.75
CA GLU A 6 32.55 7.54 26.40
C GLU A 6 31.50 7.05 25.39
N ILE A 7 30.90 5.88 25.61
CA ILE A 7 29.85 5.32 24.71
C ILE A 7 28.52 6.08 24.87
N ALA A 8 28.35 6.85 25.95
CA ALA A 8 27.16 7.67 26.19
C ALA A 8 27.18 9.02 25.43
N ALA A 9 28.30 9.40 24.80
CA ALA A 9 28.50 10.74 24.25
C ALA A 9 28.41 10.85 22.72
N GLU A 10 28.39 9.74 21.97
CA GLU A 10 28.31 9.76 20.50
C GLU A 10 27.21 8.81 20.00
N GLY A 11 26.09 9.38 19.55
CA GLY A 11 25.01 8.59 18.97
C GLY A 11 23.67 9.29 18.78
N LEU A 12 23.54 10.57 19.16
CA LEU A 12 22.43 11.40 18.69
C LEU A 12 22.68 11.74 17.22
N ALA A 13 22.38 10.78 16.33
CA ALA A 13 22.15 11.07 14.92
C ALA A 13 21.19 12.28 14.85
N PRO A 14 21.44 13.26 13.97
CA PRO A 14 20.54 14.40 13.85
C PRO A 14 19.11 13.88 13.69
N PRO A 15 18.12 14.48 14.38
CA PRO A 15 16.74 14.05 14.29
C PRO A 15 16.38 13.98 12.82
N ASN A 16 16.08 12.77 12.34
CA ASN A 16 15.84 12.54 10.93
C ASN A 16 14.70 13.47 10.50
N PRO A 17 14.93 14.44 9.59
CA PRO A 17 13.93 15.46 9.23
C PRO A 17 12.62 14.85 8.69
N TRP A 18 12.70 13.60 8.22
CA TRP A 18 11.58 12.82 7.68
C TRP A 18 10.77 12.07 8.74
N LEU A 19 11.21 12.07 10.01
CA LEU A 19 10.54 11.42 11.16
C LEU A 19 9.88 12.43 12.10
N ALA A 20 10.20 13.72 11.99
CA ALA A 20 9.59 14.76 12.82
C ALA A 20 8.10 14.97 12.52
N ASP A 21 7.68 14.61 11.30
CA ASP A 21 6.30 14.67 10.81
C ASP A 21 5.83 13.26 10.37
N ALA A 22 6.31 12.23 11.07
CA ALA A 22 5.78 10.89 10.91
C ALA A 22 4.31 10.94 11.35
N ALA A 23 3.41 10.91 10.36
CA ALA A 23 1.96 10.95 10.56
C ALA A 23 1.56 10.14 11.79
N ASP A 24 1.05 10.83 12.80
CA ASP A 24 0.57 10.22 14.04
C ASP A 24 -0.43 9.12 13.68
N PRO A 25 -0.09 7.83 13.91
CA PRO A 25 -0.96 6.73 13.54
C PRO A 25 -2.29 6.76 14.32
N GLU A 26 -2.34 7.41 15.48
CA GLU A 26 -3.56 7.54 16.30
C GLU A 26 -4.47 8.69 15.81
N GLY A 27 -3.89 9.73 15.20
CA GLY A 27 -4.61 10.91 14.70
C GLY A 27 -5.31 10.72 13.34
N GLN A 28 -5.02 9.63 12.63
CA GLN A 28 -5.50 9.41 11.25
C GLN A 28 -6.19 8.06 11.05
N GLN A 29 -6.91 7.59 12.07
CA GLN A 29 -7.98 6.62 11.87
C GLN A 29 -9.06 7.28 10.98
N PRO A 30 -9.49 6.67 9.85
CA PRO A 30 -10.67 7.17 9.15
C PRO A 30 -11.81 7.29 10.15
N ALA A 31 -12.51 8.44 10.15
CA ALA A 31 -13.59 8.73 11.08
C ALA A 31 -14.51 7.51 11.19
N ALA A 32 -14.73 7.04 12.42
CA ALA A 32 -15.55 5.87 12.70
C ALA A 32 -16.86 5.93 11.90
N ALA A 33 -17.30 4.77 11.40
CA ALA A 33 -18.49 4.70 10.54
C ALA A 33 -19.67 5.42 11.22
N PRO A 34 -20.43 6.26 10.50
CA PRO A 34 -21.43 7.12 11.10
C PRO A 34 -22.52 6.29 11.79
N GLU A 35 -22.75 6.49 13.09
CA GLU A 35 -23.78 5.78 13.88
C GLU A 35 -25.20 6.35 13.67
N ARG A 36 -25.47 6.98 12.52
CA ARG A 36 -26.79 7.54 12.22
C ARG A 36 -27.79 6.44 11.88
N GLU A 37 -29.04 6.64 12.24
CA GLU A 37 -30.14 5.75 11.85
C GLU A 37 -30.20 5.63 10.32
N GLY A 38 -30.08 4.41 9.79
CA GLY A 38 -29.98 4.14 8.35
C GLY A 38 -28.55 4.12 7.76
N ALA A 39 -27.49 4.26 8.57
CA ALA A 39 -26.14 3.94 8.12
C ALA A 39 -25.99 2.43 7.87
N PRO A 40 -25.20 2.00 6.86
CA PRO A 40 -24.91 0.58 6.68
C PRO A 40 -24.23 0.07 7.95
N LYS A 41 -24.89 -0.86 8.65
CA LYS A 41 -24.27 -1.57 9.76
C LYS A 41 -23.03 -2.25 9.19
N SER A 42 -21.87 -2.05 9.82
CA SER A 42 -20.68 -2.87 9.59
C SER A 42 -21.11 -4.33 9.52
N ALA A 43 -20.43 -5.17 8.73
CA ALA A 43 -20.83 -6.52 8.31
C ALA A 43 -21.08 -7.55 9.44
N THR A 44 -21.30 -7.09 10.67
CA THR A 44 -21.97 -7.74 11.79
C THR A 44 -23.19 -8.53 11.32
N GLY A 45 -23.06 -9.86 11.32
CA GLY A 45 -24.10 -10.80 10.89
C GLY A 45 -23.93 -11.34 9.48
N SER A 46 -22.87 -10.99 8.75
CA SER A 46 -22.50 -11.70 7.53
C SER A 46 -21.95 -13.07 7.87
N PHE A 47 -22.60 -14.11 7.34
CA PHE A 47 -22.12 -15.48 7.37
C PHE A 47 -21.65 -15.85 5.97
N ILE A 48 -20.50 -16.50 5.89
CA ILE A 48 -20.00 -17.07 4.64
C ILE A 48 -20.94 -18.24 4.28
N ILE A 49 -21.57 -18.20 3.12
CA ILE A 49 -22.35 -19.33 2.60
C ILE A 49 -21.35 -20.47 2.36
N ASP A 50 -21.58 -21.63 2.96
CA ASP A 50 -20.67 -22.80 3.02
C ASP A 50 -20.29 -23.43 1.67
N ASN A 51 -20.54 -22.76 0.53
CA ASN A 51 -20.09 -23.20 -0.80
C ASN A 51 -18.60 -22.91 -1.05
N VAL A 52 -17.81 -22.74 -0.01
CA VAL A 52 -16.40 -22.36 -0.08
C VAL A 52 -15.51 -23.60 0.03
N GLY A 53 -15.22 -24.22 -1.11
CA GLY A 53 -14.02 -25.07 -1.19
C GLY A 53 -12.78 -24.27 -0.74
N PRO A 54 -11.70 -24.92 -0.29
CA PRO A 54 -10.51 -24.25 0.27
C PRO A 54 -9.92 -23.15 -0.65
N ALA A 55 -10.12 -23.25 -1.97
CA ALA A 55 -9.76 -22.22 -2.94
C ALA A 55 -10.49 -20.88 -2.71
N SER A 56 -11.76 -20.89 -2.30
CA SER A 56 -12.54 -19.68 -2.08
C SER A 56 -12.13 -18.92 -0.82
N LEU A 57 -11.67 -19.62 0.22
CA LEU A 57 -11.14 -18.98 1.43
C LEU A 57 -9.78 -18.32 1.14
N LEU A 58 -8.92 -19.00 0.38
CA LEU A 58 -7.62 -18.45 -0.02
C LEU A 58 -7.81 -17.18 -0.86
N ASP A 59 -8.72 -17.21 -1.84
CA ASP A 59 -9.05 -16.05 -2.67
C ASP A 59 -9.58 -14.88 -1.83
N LEU A 60 -10.42 -15.15 -0.83
CA LEU A 60 -10.92 -14.13 0.10
C LEU A 60 -9.79 -13.48 0.91
N ILE A 61 -8.86 -14.29 1.42
CA ILE A 61 -7.70 -13.81 2.18
C ILE A 61 -6.80 -12.95 1.29
N ASN A 62 -6.48 -13.42 0.08
CA ASN A 62 -5.69 -12.66 -0.88
C ASN A 62 -6.35 -11.32 -1.23
N GLN A 63 -7.66 -11.33 -1.48
CA GLN A 63 -8.41 -10.11 -1.76
C GLN A 63 -8.38 -9.13 -0.60
N SER A 64 -8.47 -9.63 0.64
CA SER A 64 -8.38 -8.81 1.85
C SER A 64 -7.01 -8.13 1.97
N PHE A 65 -5.92 -8.85 1.70
CA PHE A 65 -4.58 -8.28 1.68
C PHE A 65 -4.40 -7.24 0.56
N GLU A 66 -4.92 -7.51 -0.63
CA GLU A 66 -4.86 -6.56 -1.74
C GLU A 66 -5.58 -5.25 -1.39
N VAL A 67 -6.75 -5.31 -0.75
CA VAL A 67 -7.49 -4.12 -0.30
C VAL A 67 -6.68 -3.36 0.74
N MET A 68 -6.15 -4.04 1.76
CA MET A 68 -5.32 -3.41 2.80
C MET A 68 -4.10 -2.70 2.20
N GLN A 69 -3.34 -3.38 1.33
CA GLN A 69 -2.17 -2.80 0.68
C GLN A 69 -2.55 -1.61 -0.21
N THR A 70 -3.68 -1.66 -0.90
CA THR A 70 -4.17 -0.55 -1.73
C THR A 70 -4.45 0.68 -0.89
N SER A 71 -5.20 0.52 0.21
CA SER A 71 -5.54 1.62 1.10
C SER A 71 -4.29 2.25 1.73
N LEU A 72 -3.35 1.44 2.20
CA LEU A 72 -2.08 1.93 2.77
C LEU A 72 -1.22 2.64 1.73
N ALA A 73 -1.11 2.10 0.51
CA ALA A 73 -0.37 2.74 -0.56
C ALA A 73 -0.97 4.10 -0.93
N GLN A 74 -2.30 4.18 -1.11
CA GLN A 74 -2.99 5.44 -1.39
C GLN A 74 -2.79 6.47 -0.27
N TYR A 75 -2.87 6.03 0.98
CA TYR A 75 -2.60 6.87 2.14
C TYR A 75 -1.17 7.43 2.12
N LYS A 76 -0.17 6.57 1.84
CA LYS A 76 1.23 7.00 1.75
C LYS A 76 1.48 7.93 0.57
N ILE A 77 0.86 7.70 -0.59
CA ILE A 77 0.96 8.61 -1.75
C ILE A 77 0.36 9.98 -1.43
N ALA A 78 -0.73 10.02 -0.67
CA ALA A 78 -1.35 11.28 -0.27
C ALA A 78 -0.49 12.09 0.73
N GLY A 79 0.15 11.41 1.69
CA GLY A 79 1.06 12.04 2.65
C GLY A 79 2.45 12.35 2.10
N TYR A 80 2.89 11.59 1.09
CA TYR A 80 4.20 11.71 0.44
C TYR A 80 3.99 11.65 -1.08
N PRO A 81 3.58 12.77 -1.72
CA PRO A 81 3.31 12.78 -3.14
C PRO A 81 4.60 12.55 -3.94
N PRO A 82 4.68 11.51 -4.79
CA PRO A 82 5.85 11.26 -5.62
C PRO A 82 5.89 12.21 -6.82
N ASP A 83 7.10 12.49 -7.34
CA ASP A 83 7.27 13.28 -8.58
C ASP A 83 6.67 12.58 -9.79
N VAL A 84 6.80 11.25 -9.84
CA VAL A 84 6.30 10.38 -10.91
C VAL A 84 5.65 9.15 -10.29
N LEU A 85 4.41 8.86 -10.70
CA LEU A 85 3.68 7.66 -10.29
C LEU A 85 3.47 6.73 -11.48
N ILE A 86 4.17 5.60 -11.50
CA ILE A 86 3.99 4.55 -12.51
C ILE A 86 2.90 3.59 -12.01
N ASN A 87 1.71 3.67 -12.60
CA ASN A 87 0.57 2.86 -12.18
C ASN A 87 0.43 1.59 -13.03
N VAL A 88 0.58 0.42 -12.41
CA VAL A 88 0.42 -0.88 -13.07
C VAL A 88 -0.97 -1.45 -12.74
N PRO A 89 -1.80 -1.80 -13.73
CA PRO A 89 -3.10 -2.39 -13.48
C PRO A 89 -2.99 -3.70 -12.67
N LYS A 90 -3.86 -3.90 -11.67
CA LYS A 90 -3.85 -5.13 -10.85
C LYS A 90 -4.58 -6.31 -11.51
N ARG A 91 -5.40 -6.04 -12.53
CA ARG A 91 -6.24 -7.04 -13.21
C ARG A 91 -5.52 -7.87 -14.27
N VAL A 92 -4.24 -7.59 -14.56
CA VAL A 92 -3.48 -8.30 -15.62
C VAL A 92 -2.94 -9.67 -15.17
N CYS A 93 -2.80 -9.92 -13.87
CA CYS A 93 -2.29 -11.17 -13.34
C CYS A 93 -2.80 -11.40 -11.91
N ARG A 94 -3.18 -12.63 -11.58
CA ARG A 94 -3.45 -13.05 -10.19
C ARG A 94 -2.18 -13.59 -9.52
N PHE A 95 -2.23 -13.78 -8.21
CA PHE A 95 -1.09 -14.14 -7.36
C PHE A 95 -0.30 -15.38 -7.81
N PHE A 96 -0.96 -16.37 -8.42
CA PHE A 96 -0.35 -17.66 -8.81
C PHE A 96 -0.18 -17.84 -10.33
N GLU A 97 -0.28 -16.78 -11.13
CA GLU A 97 -0.15 -16.87 -12.60
C GLU A 97 1.27 -16.62 -13.11
N PHE A 98 2.24 -17.41 -12.63
CA PHE A 98 3.66 -17.23 -12.96
C PHE A 98 3.98 -17.35 -14.46
N TYR A 99 3.15 -18.08 -15.22
CA TYR A 99 3.31 -18.23 -16.65
C TYR A 99 3.11 -16.92 -17.43
N LYS A 100 2.46 -15.90 -16.83
CA LYS A 100 2.27 -14.56 -17.41
C LYS A 100 3.46 -13.61 -17.19
N ALA A 101 4.53 -14.08 -16.54
CA ALA A 101 5.67 -13.24 -16.21
C ALA A 101 6.30 -12.53 -17.44
N PRO A 102 6.50 -13.18 -18.60
CA PRO A 102 7.04 -12.51 -19.78
C PRO A 102 6.17 -11.32 -20.24
N GLU A 103 4.86 -11.49 -20.27
CA GLU A 103 3.90 -10.47 -20.68
C GLU A 103 3.85 -9.31 -19.68
N LEU A 104 3.87 -9.61 -18.38
CA LEU A 104 3.91 -8.60 -17.33
C LEU A 104 5.18 -7.76 -17.38
N ILE A 105 6.33 -8.37 -17.66
CA ILE A 105 7.60 -7.66 -17.80
C ILE A 105 7.55 -6.72 -19.01
N ALA A 106 7.03 -7.20 -20.15
CA ALA A 106 6.87 -6.37 -21.35
C ALA A 106 5.93 -5.19 -21.10
N LEU A 107 4.77 -5.44 -20.48
CA LEU A 107 3.81 -4.41 -20.09
C LEU A 107 4.41 -3.38 -19.13
N GLY A 108 5.14 -3.84 -18.12
CA GLY A 108 5.80 -2.95 -17.16
C GLY A 108 6.81 -2.01 -17.84
N ARG A 109 7.56 -2.51 -18.83
CA ARG A 109 8.49 -1.68 -19.63
C ARG A 109 7.76 -0.63 -20.46
N GLU A 110 6.64 -1.00 -21.08
CA GLU A 110 5.82 -0.09 -21.87
C GLU A 110 5.25 1.03 -20.98
N ILE A 111 4.57 0.68 -19.89
CA ILE A 111 3.99 1.66 -18.96
C ILE A 111 5.08 2.59 -18.40
N ALA A 112 6.23 2.05 -17.99
CA ALA A 112 7.31 2.85 -17.44
C ALA A 112 7.89 3.82 -18.48
N ARG A 113 8.19 3.34 -19.70
CA ARG A 113 8.67 4.19 -20.79
C ARG A 113 7.68 5.31 -21.09
N ASP A 114 6.41 4.96 -21.32
CA ASP A 114 5.39 5.93 -21.68
C ASP A 114 5.16 6.96 -20.54
N THR A 115 5.23 6.53 -19.28
CA THR A 115 5.12 7.45 -18.13
C THR A 115 6.29 8.42 -18.06
N LEU A 116 7.52 7.93 -18.28
CA LEU A 116 8.72 8.76 -18.24
C LEU A 116 8.82 9.71 -19.43
N ASP A 117 8.51 9.25 -20.65
CA ASP A 117 8.48 10.08 -21.86
C ASP A 117 7.51 11.26 -21.68
N ASN A 118 6.33 10.99 -21.07
CA ASN A 118 5.35 12.03 -20.74
C ASN A 118 5.86 12.99 -19.67
N TYR A 119 6.58 12.51 -18.66
CA TYR A 119 7.16 13.34 -17.60
C TYR A 119 8.28 14.25 -18.11
N GLU A 120 9.13 13.74 -19.02
CA GLU A 120 10.23 14.49 -19.65
C GLU A 120 9.75 15.43 -20.77
N GLY A 121 8.46 15.40 -21.12
CA GLY A 121 7.88 16.25 -22.16
C GLY A 121 8.23 15.81 -23.59
N ILE A 122 8.75 14.59 -23.74
CA ILE A 122 9.00 13.94 -25.04
C ILE A 122 7.64 13.41 -25.54
N LYS A 123 6.73 14.34 -25.87
CA LYS A 123 5.45 13.97 -26.49
C LYS A 123 5.73 13.44 -27.90
N ARG A 124 5.40 12.18 -28.12
CA ARG A 124 5.44 11.54 -29.43
C ARG A 124 4.10 11.67 -30.16
#